data_AF-A0AAW0B9Y8-F1
#
_entry.id   AF-A0AAW0B9Y8-F1
#
_cell.length_a   1.000
_cell.length_b   1.000
_cell.length_c   1.000
_cell.angle_alpha   90.00
_cell.angle_beta   90.00
_cell.angle_gamma   90.00
#
_symmetry.space_group_name_H-M   'P 1'
#
loop_
_entity.id
_entity.type
_entity.pdbx_description
1 polymer ?
#
loop_
_entity_poly.entity_id
_entity_poly.type
_entity_poly.pdbx_seq_one_letter_code
_entity_poly.pdbx_strand_id
1 'polypeptide(L)'
;MVADNKAQLSPSKLSRVDAIRQALLAAEETGKRQHDGTALGEAAIAAEHAQRNATTAEEHVEDCLADFEKSVQKFDTSIAYVREAFSPPPPTDQYMSGLPQTPRRGDSPAPSTPSRSKNKTSKIEEIEEIDSEKPLDKDGIGTSTKSIVPVSPQPVPGGVIRFSPSKEVVEEGSNFPAYIVYSGPNRDHRMFYAWRTIIDKGLDGAKDWMMGNPDTLYKGFPTKALAHRYYQECEEDGVFDALKVISRNRRQLLYIVTRGVVPGVYDSRFELMRDGLQWKGGEVTVFEGNKQDADSLFQMWKEQGRLVRRKKTIGL
;
A
#
# COMPACT_ATOMS: atom_id res chain seq x y z
N MET A 1 -13.32 46.72 8.77
CA MET A 1 -12.41 46.42 9.90
C MET A 1 -12.14 44.94 9.88
N VAL A 2 -11.06 44.53 9.21
CA VAL A 2 -10.64 43.12 9.08
C VAL A 2 -9.58 42.89 10.15
N ALA A 3 -9.85 41.98 11.08
CA ALA A 3 -8.93 41.64 12.15
C ALA A 3 -7.89 40.64 11.62
N ASP A 4 -6.62 41.06 11.65
CA ASP A 4 -5.45 40.22 11.41
C ASP A 4 -5.36 39.12 12.47
N ASN A 5 -5.56 37.87 12.06
CA ASN A 5 -5.43 36.70 12.92
C ASN A 5 -4.04 36.07 12.69
N LYS A 6 -3.01 36.68 13.28
CA LYS A 6 -1.66 36.09 13.36
C LYS A 6 -1.69 34.92 14.33
N ALA A 7 -1.66 33.70 13.79
CA ALA A 7 -1.45 32.49 14.57
C ALA A 7 -0.11 32.56 15.32
N GLN A 8 -0.17 32.73 16.64
CA GLN A 8 0.99 32.60 17.52
C GLN A 8 1.39 31.13 17.59
N LEU A 9 2.54 30.80 16.99
CA LEU A 9 3.21 29.52 17.25
C LEU A 9 3.58 29.45 18.73
N SER A 10 3.13 28.40 19.41
CA SER A 10 3.37 28.21 20.84
C SER A 10 4.86 27.98 21.16
N PRO A 11 5.38 28.55 22.26
CA PRO A 11 6.81 28.56 22.61
C PRO A 11 7.41 27.19 22.99
N SER A 12 6.64 26.10 22.92
CA SER A 12 7.07 24.77 23.36
C SER A 12 7.86 23.97 22.31
N LYS A 13 7.83 24.37 21.02
CA LYS A 13 8.53 23.64 19.95
C LYS A 13 9.98 24.11 19.75
N LEU A 14 10.26 25.41 19.86
CA LEU A 14 11.64 25.94 19.78
C LEU A 14 12.53 25.33 20.88
N SER A 15 11.99 25.24 22.10
CA SER A 15 12.69 24.68 23.27
C SER A 15 13.23 23.26 23.06
N ARG A 16 12.55 22.44 22.26
CA ARG A 16 12.93 21.03 22.09
C ARG A 16 14.05 20.84 21.07
N VAL A 17 14.07 21.66 20.02
CA VAL A 17 15.16 21.67 19.03
C VAL A 17 16.43 22.23 19.67
N ASP A 18 16.30 23.29 20.47
CA ASP A 18 17.44 23.86 21.20
C ASP A 18 18.01 22.89 22.24
N ALA A 19 17.16 22.12 22.92
CA ALA A 19 17.61 21.08 23.85
C ALA A 19 18.39 19.95 23.15
N ILE A 20 17.97 19.53 21.96
CA ILE A 20 18.70 18.52 21.16
C ILE A 20 20.05 19.10 20.71
N ARG A 21 20.07 20.36 20.27
CA ARG A 21 21.30 21.05 19.87
C ARG A 21 22.29 21.16 21.02
N GLN A 22 21.83 21.52 22.23
CA GLN A 22 22.69 21.59 23.41
C GLN A 22 23.21 20.22 23.87
N ALA A 23 22.39 19.17 23.78
CA ALA A 23 22.84 17.81 24.11
C ALA A 23 23.94 17.30 23.16
N LEU A 24 23.84 17.61 21.86
CA LEU A 24 24.87 17.26 20.87
C LEU A 24 26.19 18.00 21.14
N LEU A 25 26.15 19.30 21.45
CA LEU A 25 27.33 20.08 21.79
C LEU A 25 28.03 19.55 23.06
N ALA A 26 27.26 19.19 24.09
CA ALA A 26 27.80 18.62 25.33
C ALA A 26 28.46 17.24 25.11
N ALA A 27 27.92 16.42 24.19
CA ALA A 27 28.50 15.14 23.82
C ALA A 27 29.82 15.29 23.05
N GLU A 28 29.94 16.32 22.20
CA GLU A 28 31.18 16.62 21.47
C GLU A 28 32.31 17.07 22.42
N GLU A 29 31.98 17.85 23.46
CA GLU A 29 32.97 18.33 24.44
C GLU A 29 33.49 17.22 25.35
N THR A 30 32.64 16.24 25.69
CA THR A 30 33.05 15.07 26.50
C THR A 30 33.92 14.08 25.71
N GLY A 31 33.71 13.96 24.40
CA GLY A 31 34.52 13.10 23.52
C GLY A 31 35.99 13.55 23.35
N LYS A 32 36.29 14.84 23.54
CA LYS A 32 37.67 15.38 23.39
C LYS A 32 38.62 15.06 24.55
N ARG A 33 38.13 14.53 25.68
CA ARG A 33 38.97 14.30 26.90
C ARG A 33 39.53 12.88 27.04
N GLN A 34 39.16 11.93 26.18
CA GLN A 34 39.69 10.56 26.23
C GLN A 34 40.61 10.29 25.03
N HIS A 35 41.89 10.56 25.25
CA HIS A 35 43.00 10.29 24.33
C HIS A 35 43.38 8.81 24.42
N ASP A 36 42.81 7.95 23.58
CA ASP A 36 43.38 6.64 23.19
C ASP A 36 42.90 6.24 21.79
N GLY A 37 43.84 6.23 20.85
CA GLY A 37 43.64 6.58 19.43
C GLY A 37 43.12 5.51 18.46
N THR A 38 42.27 4.56 18.88
CA THR A 38 41.76 3.53 17.94
C THR A 38 40.25 3.36 17.94
N ALA A 39 39.57 3.54 19.08
CA ALA A 39 38.11 3.47 19.17
C ALA A 39 37.39 4.74 18.66
N LEU A 40 38.14 5.84 18.50
CA LEU A 40 37.60 7.16 18.13
C LEU A 40 37.19 7.27 16.66
N GLY A 41 37.81 6.47 15.78
CA GLY A 41 37.48 6.47 14.35
C GLY A 41 36.07 5.98 14.07
N GLU A 42 35.66 4.86 14.68
CA GLU A 42 34.33 4.29 14.47
C GLU A 42 33.22 5.16 15.09
N ALA A 43 33.46 5.71 16.28
CA ALA A 43 32.52 6.62 16.94
C ALA A 43 32.34 7.93 16.15
N ALA A 44 33.43 8.49 15.60
CA ALA A 44 33.36 9.69 14.76
C ALA A 44 32.61 9.44 13.44
N ILE A 45 32.85 8.30 12.78
CA ILE A 45 32.12 7.91 11.57
C ILE A 45 30.63 7.69 11.87
N ALA A 46 30.30 7.05 12.99
CA ALA A 46 28.92 6.85 13.42
C ALA A 46 28.22 8.18 13.75
N ALA A 47 28.93 9.12 14.39
CA ALA A 47 28.42 10.45 14.69
C ALA A 47 28.16 11.26 13.41
N GLU A 48 29.08 11.23 12.44
CA GLU A 48 28.91 11.90 11.15
C GLU A 48 27.73 11.32 10.37
N HIS A 49 27.57 9.99 10.36
CA HIS A 49 26.43 9.33 9.73
C HIS A 49 25.10 9.69 10.42
N ALA A 50 25.08 9.74 11.76
CA ALA A 50 23.90 10.16 12.52
C ALA A 50 23.54 11.63 12.21
N GLN A 51 24.53 12.51 12.08
CA GLN A 51 24.33 13.91 11.73
C GLN A 51 23.75 14.06 10.32
N ARG A 52 24.29 13.36 9.32
CA ARG A 52 23.73 13.37 7.96
C ARG A 52 22.28 12.89 7.95
N ASN A 53 21.98 11.81 8.66
CA ASN A 53 20.61 11.30 8.76
C ASN A 53 19.66 12.30 9.43
N ALA A 54 20.14 13.03 10.45
CA ALA A 54 19.36 14.08 11.09
C ALA A 54 19.05 15.23 10.13
N THR A 55 20.05 15.73 9.38
CA THR A 55 19.86 16.79 8.38
C THR A 55 18.90 16.36 7.27
N THR A 56 19.04 15.13 6.74
CA THR A 56 18.11 14.60 5.74
C THR A 56 16.69 14.45 6.29
N ALA A 57 16.54 14.08 7.56
CA ALA A 57 15.22 14.02 8.18
C ALA A 57 14.60 15.42 8.37
N GLU A 58 15.41 16.43 8.69
CA GLU A 58 14.98 17.84 8.76
C GLU A 58 14.49 18.35 7.40
N GLU A 59 15.26 18.13 6.32
CA GLU A 59 14.85 18.47 4.95
C GLU A 59 13.51 17.81 4.58
N HIS A 60 13.34 16.52 4.90
CA HIS A 60 12.07 15.83 4.65
C HIS A 60 10.89 16.42 5.46
N VAL A 61 11.12 16.91 6.68
CA VAL A 61 10.08 17.55 7.47
C VAL A 61 9.68 18.89 6.86
N GLU A 62 10.64 19.66 6.34
CA GLU A 62 10.36 20.92 5.64
C GLU A 62 9.54 20.70 4.36
N ASP A 63 9.90 19.70 3.54
CA ASP A 63 9.12 19.31 2.36
C ASP A 63 7.68 18.92 2.73
N CYS A 64 7.50 18.12 3.79
CA CYS A 64 6.17 17.72 4.26
C CYS A 64 5.35 18.93 4.73
N LEU A 65 5.98 19.91 5.38
CA LEU A 65 5.30 21.13 5.83
C LEU A 65 4.87 22.00 4.63
N ALA A 66 5.70 22.10 3.59
CA ALA A 66 5.37 22.81 2.37
C ALA A 66 4.18 22.17 1.62
N ASP A 67 4.17 20.84 1.51
CA ASP A 67 3.05 20.10 0.92
C ASP A 67 1.76 20.22 1.74
N PHE A 68 1.88 20.27 3.07
CA PHE A 68 0.75 20.51 3.96
C PHE A 68 0.17 21.92 3.74
N GLU A 69 1.00 22.96 3.67
CA GLU A 69 0.55 24.33 3.43
C GLU A 69 -0.15 24.47 2.07
N LYS A 70 0.39 23.84 1.02
CA LYS A 70 -0.25 23.77 -0.29
C LYS A 70 -1.62 23.08 -0.25
N SER A 71 -1.77 22.07 0.60
CA SER A 71 -3.04 21.36 0.78
C SER A 71 -4.07 22.22 1.52
N VAL A 72 -3.64 22.98 2.53
CA VAL A 72 -4.49 23.95 3.24
C VAL A 72 -5.01 25.03 2.29
N GLN A 73 -4.15 25.61 1.44
CA GLN A 73 -4.57 26.61 0.45
C GLN A 73 -5.62 26.08 -0.54
N LYS A 74 -5.46 24.83 -0.99
CA LYS A 74 -6.47 24.17 -1.86
C LYS A 74 -7.80 23.96 -1.15
N PHE A 75 -7.75 23.58 0.12
CA PHE A 75 -8.94 23.42 0.95
C PHE A 75 -9.67 24.75 1.13
N ASP A 76 -8.96 25.83 1.46
CA ASP A 76 -9.54 27.17 1.60
C ASP A 76 -10.20 27.65 0.30
N THR A 77 -9.54 27.41 -0.84
CA THR A 77 -10.10 27.73 -2.17
C THR A 77 -11.39 26.95 -2.43
N SER A 78 -11.44 25.67 -2.05
CA SER A 78 -12.62 24.83 -2.22
C SER A 78 -13.78 25.25 -1.31
N ILE A 79 -13.47 25.63 -0.07
CA ILE A 79 -14.48 26.16 0.87
C ILE A 79 -15.02 27.51 0.41
N ALA A 80 -14.18 28.38 -0.16
CA ALA A 80 -14.63 29.64 -0.75
C ALA A 80 -15.61 29.41 -1.91
N TYR A 81 -15.30 28.47 -2.81
CA TYR A 81 -16.19 28.09 -3.90
C TYR A 81 -17.54 27.56 -3.42
N VAL A 82 -17.54 26.69 -2.40
CA VAL A 82 -18.79 26.18 -1.80
C VAL A 82 -19.59 27.34 -1.18
N ARG A 83 -18.95 28.25 -0.45
CA ARG A 83 -19.64 29.41 0.14
C ARG A 83 -20.27 30.29 -0.92
N GLU A 84 -19.57 30.54 -2.03
CA GLU A 84 -20.09 31.33 -3.14
C GLU A 84 -21.29 30.67 -3.81
N ALA A 85 -21.19 29.36 -4.11
CA ALA A 85 -22.26 28.59 -4.74
C ALA A 85 -23.57 28.53 -3.91
N PHE A 86 -23.45 28.62 -2.58
CA PHE A 86 -24.59 28.59 -1.66
C PHE A 86 -24.88 29.94 -1.00
N SER A 87 -24.25 31.03 -1.44
CA SER A 87 -24.57 32.36 -0.94
C SER A 87 -25.93 32.81 -1.49
N PRO A 88 -26.84 33.32 -0.64
CA PRO A 88 -28.09 33.88 -1.14
C PRO A 88 -27.79 35.05 -2.10
N PRO A 89 -28.60 35.23 -3.15
CA PRO A 89 -28.43 36.35 -4.06
C PRO A 89 -28.45 37.66 -3.25
N PRO A 90 -27.54 38.62 -3.53
CA PRO A 90 -27.52 39.88 -2.81
C PRO A 90 -28.92 40.52 -2.91
N PRO A 91 -29.45 41.08 -1.81
CA PRO A 91 -30.74 41.73 -1.82
C PRO A 91 -30.70 42.79 -2.91
N THR A 92 -31.51 42.57 -3.94
CA THR A 92 -31.68 43.56 -5.00
C THR A 92 -32.37 44.71 -4.31
N ASP A 93 -31.72 45.88 -4.23
CA ASP A 93 -32.34 47.13 -3.77
C ASP A 93 -33.46 47.51 -4.73
N GLN A 94 -34.57 46.78 -4.64
CA GLN A 94 -35.84 47.15 -5.24
C GLN A 94 -36.45 48.20 -4.32
N TYR A 95 -36.06 49.43 -4.65
CA TYR A 95 -36.77 50.66 -4.34
C TYR A 95 -38.29 50.43 -4.31
N MET A 96 -38.89 50.75 -3.16
CA MET A 96 -40.14 51.49 -3.02
C MET A 96 -41.23 51.19 -4.06
N SER A 97 -42.20 50.35 -3.71
CA SER A 97 -43.63 50.67 -3.92
C SER A 97 -44.56 49.64 -3.29
N GLY A 98 -45.40 50.14 -2.37
CA GLY A 98 -46.82 49.80 -2.26
C GLY A 98 -47.25 48.34 -2.13
N LEU A 99 -47.69 47.98 -0.92
CA LEU A 99 -48.82 47.09 -0.58
C LEU A 99 -49.81 46.80 -1.76
N PRO A 100 -50.38 45.58 -1.87
CA PRO A 100 -51.50 45.26 -0.98
C PRO A 100 -51.55 43.82 -0.45
N GLN A 101 -52.14 43.70 0.75
CA GLN A 101 -52.60 42.46 1.37
C GLN A 101 -53.62 41.73 0.48
N THR A 102 -53.68 40.39 0.57
CA THR A 102 -54.87 39.50 0.42
C THR A 102 -54.42 38.01 0.50
N PRO A 103 -55.30 36.99 0.52
CA PRO A 103 -55.85 36.43 1.76
C PRO A 103 -55.64 34.89 1.88
N ARG A 104 -55.83 34.37 3.11
CA ARG A 104 -55.83 32.94 3.45
C ARG A 104 -56.87 32.10 2.67
N ARG A 105 -56.40 30.99 2.10
CA ARG A 105 -57.08 29.68 1.88
C ARG A 105 -55.98 28.75 1.32
N GLY A 106 -55.82 27.47 1.65
CA GLY A 106 -56.69 26.44 2.19
C GLY A 106 -56.30 25.16 1.45
N ASP A 107 -56.00 24.09 2.20
CA ASP A 107 -56.04 22.66 1.84
C ASP A 107 -55.03 22.05 0.82
N SER A 108 -54.08 21.25 1.37
CA SER A 108 -53.61 19.87 1.04
C SER A 108 -53.41 19.39 -0.43
N PRO A 109 -52.71 18.25 -0.73
CA PRO A 109 -51.99 17.27 0.11
C PRO A 109 -50.56 16.89 -0.38
N ALA A 110 -49.94 15.95 0.35
CA ALA A 110 -48.58 15.43 0.28
C ALA A 110 -48.09 14.83 -1.07
N PRO A 111 -46.76 14.79 -1.30
CA PRO A 111 -46.16 14.07 -2.42
C PRO A 111 -45.77 12.62 -2.07
N SER A 112 -46.18 11.71 -2.97
CA SER A 112 -45.92 10.28 -2.97
C SER A 112 -44.45 9.94 -3.30
N THR A 113 -43.91 8.95 -2.60
CA THR A 113 -42.61 8.30 -2.83
C THR A 113 -42.60 7.42 -4.09
N PRO A 114 -41.50 7.36 -4.87
CA PRO A 114 -41.38 6.41 -5.97
C PRO A 114 -40.86 5.03 -5.53
N SER A 115 -41.48 4.01 -6.14
CA SER A 115 -41.29 2.57 -5.97
C SER A 115 -39.90 2.05 -6.36
N ARG A 116 -39.46 1.09 -5.56
CA ARG A 116 -38.26 0.24 -5.66
C ARG A 116 -38.42 -0.80 -6.77
N SER A 117 -37.62 -0.69 -7.84
CA SER A 117 -37.56 -1.68 -8.92
C SER A 117 -36.76 -2.92 -8.49
N LYS A 118 -37.35 -4.10 -8.67
CA LYS A 118 -36.75 -5.41 -8.39
C LYS A 118 -36.12 -5.95 -9.68
N ASN A 119 -34.79 -6.07 -9.72
CA ASN A 119 -34.11 -6.76 -10.81
C ASN A 119 -33.96 -8.26 -10.49
N LYS A 120 -34.72 -8.99 -11.29
CA LYS A 120 -34.74 -10.40 -11.68
C LYS A 120 -33.39 -11.14 -11.55
N THR A 121 -33.40 -12.17 -10.70
CA THR A 121 -32.37 -13.20 -10.53
C THR A 121 -32.38 -14.15 -11.73
N SER A 122 -31.23 -14.31 -12.37
CA SER A 122 -31.01 -15.34 -13.39
C SER A 122 -30.50 -16.61 -12.74
N LYS A 123 -31.28 -17.66 -12.97
CA LYS A 123 -31.08 -19.08 -12.70
C LYS A 123 -29.82 -19.56 -13.45
N ILE A 124 -28.86 -20.17 -12.76
CA ILE A 124 -27.77 -20.93 -13.38
C ILE A 124 -27.93 -22.38 -12.96
N GLU A 125 -27.86 -23.23 -13.97
CA GLU A 125 -28.13 -24.65 -13.98
C GLU A 125 -27.02 -25.46 -13.29
N GLU A 126 -27.55 -26.48 -12.64
CA GLU A 126 -27.00 -27.70 -12.06
C GLU A 126 -26.26 -28.54 -13.10
N ILE A 127 -25.00 -28.92 -12.81
CA ILE A 127 -24.29 -30.00 -13.52
C ILE A 127 -23.52 -30.87 -12.51
N GLU A 128 -24.11 -32.05 -12.29
CA GLU A 128 -23.57 -33.40 -12.13
C GLU A 128 -22.25 -33.66 -11.35
N GLU A 129 -22.48 -34.11 -10.12
CA GLU A 129 -21.96 -35.32 -9.47
C GLU A 129 -21.23 -36.35 -10.37
N ILE A 130 -19.95 -36.62 -10.07
CA ILE A 130 -19.29 -37.88 -10.42
C ILE A 130 -18.58 -38.44 -9.19
N ASP A 131 -19.18 -39.52 -8.72
CA ASP A 131 -18.73 -40.44 -7.69
C ASP A 131 -17.53 -41.28 -8.20
N SER A 132 -16.51 -41.44 -7.38
CA SER A 132 -15.48 -42.47 -7.58
C SER A 132 -14.79 -42.80 -6.26
N GLU A 133 -15.44 -43.68 -5.51
CA GLU A 133 -14.81 -44.47 -4.46
C GLU A 133 -13.87 -45.52 -5.07
N LYS A 134 -12.69 -45.69 -4.48
CA LYS A 134 -12.23 -47.04 -4.09
C LYS A 134 -11.17 -47.01 -2.98
N PRO A 135 -11.16 -48.03 -2.10
CA PRO A 135 -10.42 -48.03 -0.83
C PRO A 135 -9.12 -48.84 -0.92
N LEU A 136 -8.20 -48.61 0.03
CA LEU A 136 -7.34 -49.67 0.57
C LEU A 136 -6.72 -49.25 1.94
N ASP A 137 -7.25 -49.85 3.00
CA ASP A 137 -6.54 -50.60 4.06
C ASP A 137 -5.13 -50.15 4.55
N LYS A 138 -5.10 -49.77 5.84
CA LYS A 138 -4.54 -50.56 6.98
C LYS A 138 -3.50 -49.88 7.90
N ASP A 139 -3.92 -49.88 9.18
CA ASP A 139 -3.18 -50.15 10.42
C ASP A 139 -2.15 -49.17 10.98
N GLY A 140 -2.36 -48.76 12.25
CA GLY A 140 -1.24 -48.35 13.12
C GLY A 140 -1.47 -47.35 14.26
N ILE A 141 -2.32 -47.71 15.23
CA ILE A 141 -2.14 -47.55 16.71
C ILE A 141 -1.41 -46.29 17.26
N GLY A 142 -2.10 -45.54 18.14
CA GLY A 142 -1.44 -44.90 19.30
C GLY A 142 -1.96 -43.54 19.78
N THR A 143 -3.22 -43.43 20.22
CA THR A 143 -3.69 -42.23 20.94
C THR A 143 -3.42 -42.36 22.45
N SER A 144 -2.38 -41.64 22.92
CA SER A 144 -2.14 -41.38 24.34
C SER A 144 -2.86 -40.09 24.73
N THR A 145 -3.92 -40.22 25.52
CA THR A 145 -4.66 -39.11 26.12
C THR A 145 -3.85 -38.52 27.29
N LYS A 146 -3.26 -37.34 27.08
CA LYS A 146 -2.75 -36.50 28.17
C LYS A 146 -3.70 -35.34 28.43
N SER A 147 -4.20 -35.35 29.66
CA SER A 147 -4.97 -34.32 30.35
C SER A 147 -4.33 -32.93 30.22
N ILE A 148 -5.11 -31.95 29.77
CA ILE A 148 -4.71 -30.54 29.66
C ILE A 148 -5.21 -29.82 30.92
N VAL A 149 -4.25 -29.40 31.74
CA VAL A 149 -4.42 -28.42 32.82
C VAL A 149 -4.24 -27.02 32.19
N PRO A 150 -5.04 -26.00 32.55
CA PRO A 150 -4.88 -24.66 31.99
C PRO A 150 -3.58 -24.03 32.48
N VAL A 151 -2.62 -23.86 31.58
CA VAL A 151 -1.33 -23.21 31.84
C VAL A 151 -1.41 -21.77 31.33
N SER A 152 -1.15 -20.82 32.24
CA SER A 152 -0.92 -19.39 31.93
C SER A 152 0.10 -19.20 30.81
N PRO A 153 -0.08 -18.21 29.92
CA PRO A 153 0.80 -18.02 28.77
C PRO A 153 2.22 -17.63 29.23
N GLN A 154 3.18 -18.53 28.97
CA GLN A 154 4.60 -18.21 29.01
C GLN A 154 5.05 -17.62 27.67
N PRO A 155 5.89 -16.57 27.67
CA PRO A 155 6.47 -16.03 26.45
C PRO A 155 7.40 -17.05 25.80
N VAL A 156 7.19 -17.32 24.51
CA VAL A 156 7.98 -18.29 23.74
C VAL A 156 9.35 -17.69 23.42
N PRO A 157 10.47 -18.29 23.86
CA PRO A 157 11.82 -17.83 23.52
C PRO A 157 12.12 -18.18 22.05
N GLY A 158 12.37 -17.18 21.21
CA GLY A 158 12.84 -17.39 19.83
C GLY A 158 12.11 -16.60 18.74
N GLY A 159 11.05 -15.87 19.07
CA GLY A 159 10.46 -14.90 18.14
C GLY A 159 11.38 -13.68 18.00
N VAL A 160 12.14 -13.60 16.91
CA VAL A 160 12.85 -12.36 16.55
C VAL A 160 11.78 -11.29 16.34
N ILE A 161 11.61 -10.40 17.32
CA ILE A 161 10.79 -9.20 17.19
C ILE A 161 11.52 -8.32 16.18
N ARG A 162 11.19 -8.48 14.90
CA ARG A 162 11.62 -7.54 13.87
C ARG A 162 10.82 -6.28 14.09
N PHE A 163 11.44 -5.31 14.78
CA PHE A 163 10.93 -3.96 14.84
C PHE A 163 10.92 -3.41 13.43
N SER A 164 9.74 -3.42 12.79
CA SER A 164 9.51 -2.54 11.66
C SER A 164 9.57 -1.11 12.22
N PRO A 165 10.41 -0.21 11.68
CA PRO A 165 10.43 1.19 12.12
C PRO A 165 9.11 1.92 11.81
N SER A 166 8.20 1.27 11.07
CA SER A 166 6.87 1.79 10.82
C SER A 166 6.02 1.66 12.09
N LYS A 167 5.34 2.74 12.46
CA LYS A 167 4.32 2.76 13.52
C LYS A 167 3.02 2.06 13.10
N GLU A 168 3.00 1.38 11.95
CA GLU A 168 1.80 0.71 11.49
C GLU A 168 1.53 -0.54 12.32
N VAL A 169 0.27 -0.72 12.70
CA VAL A 169 -0.18 -1.91 13.44
C VAL A 169 -0.09 -3.11 12.49
N VAL A 170 0.77 -4.07 12.85
CA VAL A 170 0.84 -5.38 12.21
C VAL A 170 -0.15 -6.30 12.92
N GLU A 171 -1.02 -6.94 12.14
CA GLU A 171 -2.02 -7.86 12.66
C GLU A 171 -1.37 -9.14 13.23
N GLU A 172 -1.98 -9.73 14.24
CA GLU A 172 -1.44 -10.92 14.92
C GLU A 172 -1.18 -12.06 13.92
N GLY A 173 -0.01 -12.69 14.01
CA GLY A 173 0.41 -13.74 13.09
C GLY A 173 0.86 -13.25 11.69
N SER A 174 0.92 -11.93 11.48
CA SER A 174 1.49 -11.31 10.28
C SER A 174 2.91 -10.81 10.54
N ASN A 175 3.75 -10.84 9.50
CA ASN A 175 5.11 -10.28 9.53
C ASN A 175 5.18 -8.86 8.92
N PHE A 176 4.14 -8.48 8.17
CA PHE A 176 4.07 -7.25 7.41
C PHE A 176 2.68 -6.61 7.56
N PRO A 177 2.55 -5.27 7.58
CA PRO A 177 1.25 -4.60 7.61
C PRO A 177 0.35 -4.85 6.39
N ALA A 178 0.93 -5.24 5.25
CA ALA A 178 0.21 -5.52 4.01
C ALA A 178 0.92 -6.55 3.15
N TYR A 179 0.14 -7.22 2.31
CA TYR A 179 0.58 -8.23 1.36
C TYR A 179 -0.09 -7.99 0.01
N ILE A 180 0.63 -8.20 -1.07
CA ILE A 180 0.04 -8.30 -2.41
C ILE A 180 0.23 -9.73 -2.89
N VAL A 181 -0.84 -10.35 -3.34
CA VAL A 181 -0.80 -11.59 -4.09
C VAL A 181 -0.99 -11.23 -5.56
N TYR A 182 0.07 -11.42 -6.35
CA TYR A 182 0.15 -11.08 -7.77
C TYR A 182 -0.45 -12.15 -8.68
N SER A 183 -0.43 -13.41 -8.22
CA SER A 183 -1.03 -14.55 -8.91
C SER A 183 -1.52 -15.51 -7.84
N GLY A 184 -2.84 -15.58 -7.65
CA GLY A 184 -3.52 -16.41 -6.68
C GLY A 184 -4.42 -17.48 -7.32
N PRO A 185 -5.41 -18.00 -6.57
CA PRO A 185 -6.45 -18.86 -7.11
C PRO A 185 -7.10 -18.23 -8.36
N ASN A 186 -7.40 -19.05 -9.37
CA ASN A 186 -7.96 -18.59 -10.66
C ASN A 186 -7.11 -17.51 -11.37
N ARG A 187 -5.81 -17.41 -11.02
CA ARG A 187 -4.89 -16.37 -11.52
C ARG A 187 -5.36 -14.95 -11.19
N ASP A 188 -6.14 -14.81 -10.14
CA ASP A 188 -6.58 -13.52 -9.66
C ASP A 188 -5.50 -12.84 -8.82
N HIS A 189 -5.60 -11.54 -8.64
CA HIS A 189 -4.71 -10.75 -7.79
C HIS A 189 -5.52 -10.03 -6.72
N ARG A 190 -4.92 -9.86 -5.55
CA ARG A 190 -5.59 -9.16 -4.44
C ARG A 190 -4.56 -8.65 -3.45
N MET A 191 -4.89 -7.53 -2.81
CA MET A 191 -4.14 -6.99 -1.69
C MET A 191 -4.82 -7.37 -0.37
N PHE A 192 -4.01 -7.72 0.64
CA PHE A 192 -4.45 -8.15 1.95
C PHE A 192 -3.77 -7.33 3.04
N TYR A 193 -4.46 -7.15 4.17
CA TYR A 193 -3.94 -6.46 5.35
C TYR A 193 -3.61 -7.41 6.51
N ALA A 194 -3.76 -8.72 6.29
CA ALA A 194 -3.42 -9.76 7.25
C ALA A 194 -2.85 -10.97 6.51
N TRP A 195 -1.91 -11.68 7.16
CA TRP A 195 -1.38 -12.92 6.64
C TRP A 195 -2.36 -14.09 6.81
N ARG A 196 -3.04 -14.16 7.95
CA ARG A 196 -4.09 -15.15 8.26
C ARG A 196 -5.45 -14.45 8.40
N THR A 197 -6.52 -15.18 8.17
CA THR A 197 -7.88 -14.67 8.32
C THR A 197 -8.17 -14.39 9.80
N ILE A 198 -8.67 -13.18 10.07
CA ILE A 198 -9.04 -12.73 11.42
C ILE A 198 -10.55 -12.48 11.41
N ILE A 199 -11.30 -13.51 11.81
CA ILE A 199 -12.76 -13.55 11.75
C ILE A 199 -13.37 -12.37 12.52
N ASP A 200 -12.87 -12.09 13.72
CA ASP A 200 -13.39 -11.02 14.59
C ASP A 200 -13.27 -9.62 13.99
N LYS A 201 -12.34 -9.44 13.05
CA LYS A 201 -12.13 -8.16 12.32
C LYS A 201 -12.73 -8.18 10.92
N GLY A 202 -13.30 -9.30 10.48
CA GLY A 202 -13.75 -9.49 9.10
C GLY A 202 -12.63 -9.32 8.07
N LEU A 203 -11.40 -9.69 8.42
CA LEU A 203 -10.24 -9.57 7.53
C LEU A 203 -9.87 -10.93 6.95
N ASP A 204 -9.92 -11.04 5.62
CA ASP A 204 -9.38 -12.19 4.90
C ASP A 204 -7.84 -12.22 4.97
N GLY A 205 -7.27 -13.41 5.18
CA GLY A 205 -5.83 -13.62 5.19
C GLY A 205 -5.27 -14.02 3.83
N ALA A 206 -4.13 -13.45 3.45
CA ALA A 206 -3.44 -13.81 2.22
C ALA A 206 -3.13 -15.33 2.16
N LYS A 207 -2.64 -15.91 3.25
CA LYS A 207 -2.28 -17.33 3.34
C LYS A 207 -3.46 -18.24 3.09
N ASP A 208 -4.59 -17.94 3.73
CA ASP A 208 -5.78 -18.76 3.66
C ASP A 208 -6.42 -18.68 2.26
N TRP A 209 -6.39 -17.49 1.65
CA TRP A 209 -6.83 -17.31 0.26
C TRP A 209 -5.95 -18.06 -0.74
N MET A 210 -4.63 -18.11 -0.51
CA MET A 210 -3.68 -18.82 -1.38
C MET A 210 -3.63 -20.34 -1.17
N MET A 211 -4.33 -20.87 -0.16
CA MET A 211 -4.22 -22.28 0.21
C MET A 211 -4.57 -23.21 -0.97
N GLY A 212 -3.78 -24.27 -1.16
CA GLY A 212 -3.97 -25.24 -2.24
C GLY A 212 -3.49 -24.81 -3.63
N ASN A 213 -2.91 -23.61 -3.78
CA ASN A 213 -2.42 -23.10 -5.06
C ASN A 213 -0.88 -23.04 -5.07
N PRO A 214 -0.19 -24.00 -5.72
CA PRO A 214 1.28 -24.07 -5.71
C PRO A 214 1.94 -22.95 -6.52
N ASP A 215 1.22 -22.39 -7.49
CA ASP A 215 1.70 -21.35 -8.41
C ASP A 215 1.47 -19.92 -7.87
N THR A 216 1.41 -19.78 -6.54
CA THR A 216 1.12 -18.50 -5.89
C THR A 216 2.34 -17.59 -5.85
N LEU A 217 2.11 -16.32 -6.21
CA LEU A 217 3.15 -15.29 -6.20
C LEU A 217 2.71 -14.15 -5.30
N TYR A 218 3.45 -13.90 -4.23
CA TYR A 218 3.09 -12.87 -3.25
C TYR A 218 4.32 -12.14 -2.68
N LYS A 219 4.10 -10.95 -2.14
CA LYS A 219 5.10 -10.16 -1.41
C LYS A 219 4.45 -9.44 -0.23
N GLY A 220 5.12 -9.48 0.93
CA GLY A 220 4.80 -8.63 2.08
C GLY A 220 5.53 -7.30 2.03
N PHE A 221 4.88 -6.24 2.52
CA PHE A 221 5.34 -4.86 2.45
C PHE A 221 5.46 -4.21 3.82
N PRO A 222 6.49 -3.38 4.07
CA PRO A 222 6.73 -2.76 5.36
C PRO A 222 5.69 -1.70 5.73
N THR A 223 4.92 -1.16 4.77
CA THR A 223 3.83 -0.22 5.02
C THR A 223 2.66 -0.48 4.08
N LYS A 224 1.44 -0.19 4.54
CA LYS A 224 0.20 -0.28 3.76
C LYS A 224 0.24 0.68 2.58
N ALA A 225 0.74 1.89 2.78
CA ALA A 225 0.85 2.90 1.73
C ALA A 225 1.76 2.45 0.56
N LEU A 226 2.87 1.76 0.87
CA LEU A 226 3.77 1.25 -0.16
C LEU A 226 3.13 0.10 -0.95
N ALA A 227 2.47 -0.83 -0.27
CA ALA A 227 1.71 -1.89 -0.92
C ALA A 227 0.64 -1.32 -1.85
N HIS A 228 -0.16 -0.35 -1.36
CA HIS A 228 -1.21 0.27 -2.16
C HIS A 228 -0.66 0.92 -3.43
N ARG A 229 0.43 1.67 -3.31
CA ARG A 229 1.10 2.30 -4.46
C ARG A 229 1.56 1.27 -5.48
N TYR A 230 2.26 0.21 -5.05
CA TYR A 230 2.78 -0.79 -5.98
C TYR A 230 1.67 -1.63 -6.60
N TYR A 231 0.61 -1.90 -5.85
CA TYR A 231 -0.58 -2.56 -6.37
C TYR A 231 -1.22 -1.72 -7.49
N GLN A 232 -1.44 -0.42 -7.25
CA GLN A 232 -1.97 0.51 -8.26
C GLN A 232 -1.06 0.60 -9.49
N GLU A 233 0.25 0.74 -9.30
CA GLU A 233 1.20 0.75 -10.42
C GLU A 233 1.09 -0.55 -11.26
N CYS A 234 0.89 -1.71 -10.63
CA CYS A 234 0.70 -2.97 -11.35
C CYS A 234 -0.64 -3.06 -12.09
N GLU A 235 -1.72 -2.48 -11.56
CA GLU A 235 -3.01 -2.39 -12.26
C GLU A 235 -2.89 -1.45 -13.47
N GLU A 236 -2.35 -0.25 -13.27
CA GLU A 236 -2.21 0.77 -14.32
C GLU A 236 -1.29 0.33 -15.46
N ASP A 237 -0.19 -0.37 -15.12
CA ASP A 237 0.77 -0.85 -16.10
C ASP A 237 0.38 -2.20 -16.74
N GLY A 238 -0.75 -2.81 -16.33
CA GLY A 238 -1.22 -4.09 -16.87
C GLY A 238 -0.36 -5.31 -16.50
N VAL A 239 0.43 -5.23 -15.42
CA VAL A 239 1.31 -6.32 -14.99
C VAL A 239 0.51 -7.56 -14.60
N PHE A 240 -0.65 -7.38 -13.95
CA PHE A 240 -1.51 -8.50 -13.57
C PHE A 240 -2.05 -9.25 -14.79
N ASP A 241 -2.38 -8.56 -15.88
CA ASP A 241 -2.84 -9.18 -17.11
C ASP A 241 -1.73 -10.00 -17.77
N ALA A 242 -0.49 -9.49 -17.76
CA ALA A 242 0.68 -10.24 -18.22
C ALA A 242 0.89 -11.53 -17.40
N LEU A 243 0.68 -11.50 -16.08
CA LEU A 243 0.83 -12.67 -15.21
C LEU A 243 -0.30 -13.71 -15.37
N LYS A 244 -1.47 -13.31 -15.87
CA LYS A 244 -2.61 -14.21 -16.14
C LYS A 244 -2.41 -15.09 -17.36
N VAL A 245 -1.54 -14.69 -18.31
CA VAL A 245 -1.34 -15.40 -19.57
C VAL A 245 -0.92 -16.86 -19.34
N ILE A 246 -1.55 -17.77 -20.08
CA ILE A 246 -1.28 -19.22 -20.06
C ILE A 246 -0.66 -19.61 -21.39
N SER A 247 0.36 -20.47 -21.36
CA SER A 247 0.86 -21.12 -22.58
C SER A 247 -0.23 -22.00 -23.16
N ARG A 248 -0.61 -21.75 -24.42
CA ARG A 248 -1.63 -22.56 -25.10
C ARG A 248 -1.06 -23.88 -25.61
N ASN A 249 0.22 -23.89 -26.00
CA ASN A 249 0.81 -25.01 -26.74
C ASN A 249 1.99 -25.66 -26.00
N ARG A 250 2.05 -25.56 -24.66
CA ARG A 250 3.21 -25.98 -23.85
C ARG A 250 4.54 -25.32 -24.27
N ARG A 251 4.47 -24.25 -25.07
CA ARG A 251 5.63 -23.42 -25.37
C ARG A 251 6.01 -22.62 -24.13
N GLN A 252 7.29 -22.32 -23.97
CA GLN A 252 7.75 -21.51 -22.87
C GLN A 252 7.17 -20.09 -23.01
N LEU A 253 6.60 -19.55 -21.94
CA LEU A 253 6.27 -18.13 -21.85
C LEU A 253 7.51 -17.39 -21.35
N LEU A 254 7.86 -16.34 -22.08
CA LEU A 254 8.93 -15.43 -21.75
C LEU A 254 8.32 -14.04 -21.50
N TYR A 255 8.93 -13.29 -20.59
CA TYR A 255 8.45 -11.97 -20.19
C TYR A 255 9.52 -10.95 -20.55
N ILE A 256 9.19 -10.08 -21.50
CA ILE A 256 10.09 -9.03 -21.97
C ILE A 256 9.71 -7.73 -21.26
N VAL A 257 10.60 -7.23 -20.41
CA VAL A 257 10.41 -5.99 -19.66
C VAL A 257 11.08 -4.85 -20.42
N THR A 258 10.30 -3.93 -20.95
CA THR A 258 10.79 -2.70 -21.60
C THR A 258 10.84 -1.53 -20.62
N ARG A 259 9.90 -1.46 -19.69
CA ARG A 259 9.90 -0.50 -18.58
C ARG A 259 9.89 -1.21 -17.24
N GLY A 260 10.96 -1.07 -16.47
CA GLY A 260 11.12 -1.76 -15.18
C GLY A 260 12.39 -1.34 -14.46
N VAL A 261 12.69 -1.93 -13.30
CA VAL A 261 13.94 -1.66 -12.58
C VAL A 261 15.13 -2.25 -13.33
N VAL A 262 14.96 -3.47 -13.84
CA VAL A 262 15.93 -4.14 -14.71
C VAL A 262 15.18 -4.56 -15.98
N PRO A 263 15.22 -3.76 -17.06
CA PRO A 263 14.72 -4.19 -18.36
C PRO A 263 15.49 -5.43 -18.85
N GLY A 264 14.79 -6.42 -19.42
CA GLY A 264 15.37 -7.69 -19.83
C GLY A 264 14.33 -8.74 -20.20
N VAL A 265 14.79 -9.95 -20.51
CA VAL A 265 13.96 -11.11 -20.81
C VAL A 265 14.03 -12.10 -19.64
N TYR A 266 12.87 -12.49 -19.13
CA TYR A 266 12.72 -13.38 -17.98
C TYR A 266 11.95 -14.64 -18.38
N ASP A 267 12.33 -15.78 -17.83
CA ASP A 267 11.71 -17.08 -18.15
C ASP A 267 10.65 -17.54 -17.12
N SER A 268 10.53 -16.81 -16.01
CA SER A 268 9.58 -17.11 -14.95
C SER A 268 8.91 -15.85 -14.40
N ARG A 269 7.67 -16.02 -13.94
CA ARG A 269 6.89 -14.97 -13.27
C ARG A 269 7.61 -14.45 -12.02
N PHE A 270 8.29 -15.33 -11.30
CA PHE A 270 9.01 -14.97 -10.07
C PHE A 270 10.22 -14.08 -10.36
N GLU A 271 11.06 -14.42 -11.34
CA GLU A 271 12.20 -13.58 -11.73
C GLU A 271 11.76 -12.24 -12.33
N LEU A 272 10.72 -12.24 -13.16
CA LEU A 272 10.08 -11.02 -13.66
C LEU A 272 9.73 -10.09 -12.50
N MET A 273 8.98 -10.58 -11.50
CA MET A 273 8.51 -9.75 -10.40
C MET A 273 9.65 -9.35 -9.46
N ARG A 274 10.57 -10.27 -9.12
CA ARG A 274 11.67 -10.02 -8.18
C ARG A 274 12.74 -9.11 -8.76
N ASP A 275 13.22 -9.42 -9.96
CA ASP A 275 14.42 -8.81 -10.54
C ASP A 275 14.07 -7.73 -11.57
N GLY A 276 13.12 -8.03 -12.47
CA GLY A 276 12.72 -7.10 -13.53
C GLY A 276 11.96 -5.89 -12.99
N LEU A 277 10.94 -6.16 -12.17
CA LEU A 277 10.01 -5.13 -11.68
C LEU A 277 10.23 -4.72 -10.22
N GLN A 278 10.93 -5.54 -9.43
CA GLN A 278 11.03 -5.39 -7.98
C GLN A 278 9.68 -5.17 -7.29
N TRP A 279 8.68 -5.96 -7.68
CA TRP A 279 7.33 -5.93 -7.12
C TRP A 279 6.55 -4.64 -7.39
N LYS A 280 6.86 -3.93 -8.48
CA LYS A 280 6.17 -2.70 -8.90
C LYS A 280 5.51 -2.85 -10.27
N GLY A 281 4.85 -1.79 -10.72
CA GLY A 281 4.41 -1.68 -12.10
C GLY A 281 5.59 -1.60 -13.09
N GLY A 282 5.32 -2.01 -14.31
CA GLY A 282 6.22 -1.87 -15.45
C GLY A 282 5.57 -2.34 -16.74
N GLU A 283 6.19 -2.03 -17.86
CA GLU A 283 5.72 -2.48 -19.17
C GLU A 283 6.31 -3.86 -19.47
N VAL A 284 5.42 -4.86 -19.55
CA VAL A 284 5.77 -6.26 -19.75
C VAL A 284 5.05 -6.76 -21.00
N THR A 285 5.81 -7.30 -21.96
CA THR A 285 5.25 -8.05 -23.07
C THR A 285 5.46 -9.54 -22.83
N VAL A 286 4.37 -10.31 -22.88
CA VAL A 286 4.44 -11.78 -22.83
C VAL A 286 4.71 -12.33 -24.22
N PHE A 287 5.73 -13.16 -24.36
CA PHE A 287 6.17 -13.76 -25.62
C PHE A 287 6.11 -15.28 -25.52
N GLU A 288 5.46 -15.93 -26.49
CA GLU A 288 5.37 -17.40 -26.59
C GLU A 288 6.35 -17.90 -27.66
N GLY A 289 7.48 -18.47 -27.26
CA GLY A 289 8.53 -18.87 -28.19
C GLY A 289 9.81 -19.34 -27.49
N ASN A 290 10.93 -19.26 -28.20
CA ASN A 290 12.24 -19.54 -27.64
C ASN A 290 12.92 -18.26 -27.11
N LYS A 291 13.92 -18.44 -26.25
CA LYS A 291 14.63 -17.33 -25.60
C LYS A 291 15.40 -16.45 -26.60
N GLN A 292 15.97 -17.04 -27.65
CA GLN A 292 16.75 -16.32 -28.64
C GLN A 292 15.91 -15.29 -29.42
N ASP A 293 14.68 -15.64 -29.79
CA ASP A 293 13.76 -14.74 -30.48
C ASP A 293 13.32 -13.60 -29.55
N ALA A 294 13.04 -13.90 -28.28
CA ALA A 294 12.69 -12.90 -27.28
C ALA A 294 13.85 -11.92 -27.01
N ASP A 295 15.09 -12.44 -26.90
CA ASP A 295 16.29 -11.63 -26.75
C ASP A 295 16.53 -10.75 -27.98
N SER A 296 16.31 -11.29 -29.18
CA SER A 296 16.42 -10.52 -30.44
C SER A 296 15.40 -9.39 -30.49
N LEU A 297 14.14 -9.66 -30.10
CA LEU A 297 13.10 -8.65 -30.01
C LEU A 297 13.42 -7.57 -28.96
N PHE A 298 13.97 -7.97 -27.81
CA PHE A 298 14.42 -7.05 -26.78
C PHE A 298 15.58 -6.16 -27.25
N GLN A 299 16.59 -6.71 -27.95
CA GLN A 299 17.68 -5.90 -28.52
C GLN A 299 17.15 -4.90 -29.56
N MET A 300 16.23 -5.32 -30.42
CA MET A 300 15.59 -4.42 -31.38
C MET A 300 14.90 -3.24 -30.68
N TRP A 301 14.14 -3.48 -29.59
CA TRP A 301 13.51 -2.40 -28.82
C TRP A 301 14.51 -1.52 -28.06
N LYS A 302 15.63 -2.10 -27.63
CA LYS A 302 16.76 -1.37 -27.04
C LYS A 302 17.41 -0.42 -28.04
N GLU A 303 17.67 -0.87 -29.25
CA GLU A 303 18.20 -0.04 -30.34
C GLU A 303 17.23 1.08 -30.72
N GLN A 304 15.92 0.84 -30.63
CA GLN A 304 14.88 1.85 -30.82
C GLN A 304 14.71 2.83 -29.63
N GLY A 305 15.48 2.68 -28.55
CA GLY A 305 15.39 3.55 -27.38
C GLY A 305 14.11 3.40 -26.56
N ARG A 306 13.41 2.26 -26.67
CA ARG A 306 12.15 2.01 -25.93
C ARG A 306 12.35 1.60 -24.47
N LEU A 307 13.58 1.41 -24.03
CA LEU A 307 13.88 0.90 -22.70
C LEU A 307 13.86 2.03 -21.67
N VAL A 308 13.01 1.90 -20.66
CA VAL A 308 12.88 2.86 -19.57
C VAL A 308 13.23 2.22 -18.25
N ARG A 309 14.35 2.64 -17.65
CA ARG A 309 14.79 2.14 -16.34
C ARG A 309 14.13 2.92 -15.21
N ARG A 310 13.37 2.23 -14.35
CA ARG A 310 12.81 2.79 -13.11
C ARG A 310 13.86 2.80 -12.00
N LYS A 311 13.73 3.75 -11.07
CA LYS A 311 14.63 3.84 -9.90
C LYS A 311 14.47 2.59 -9.03
N LYS A 312 15.62 1.96 -8.73
CA LYS A 312 15.72 0.86 -7.76
C LYS A 312 15.37 1.39 -6.38
N THR A 313 14.45 0.73 -5.67
CA THR A 313 14.19 1.05 -4.26
C THR A 313 15.10 0.15 -3.42
N ILE A 314 15.98 0.77 -2.65
CA ILE A 314 16.84 0.07 -1.71
C ILE A 314 16.01 -0.22 -0.47
N GLY A 315 15.92 -1.49 -0.04
CA GLY A 315 15.26 -1.88 1.22
C GLY A 315 13.87 -2.53 1.13
N LEU A 316 13.56 -3.23 0.03
CA LEU A 316 12.34 -4.05 -0.13
C LEU A 316 12.54 -5.53 0.22
#